data_AF-A0A937V1Q7-F1
#
_entry.id   AF-A0A937V1Q7-F1
#
_cell.length_a   1.000
_cell.length_b   1.000
_cell.length_c   1.000
_cell.angle_alpha   90.00
_cell.angle_beta   90.00
_cell.angle_gamma   90.00
#
_symmetry.space_group_name_H-M   'P 1'
#
loop_
_entity.id
_entity.type
_entity.pdbx_description
1 polymer ?
#
loop_
_entity_poly.entity_id
_entity_poly.type
_entity_poly.pdbx_seq_one_letter_code
_entity_poly.pdbx_strand_id
1 'polypeptide(L)'
;MSEHRLSEIVIERPRGGRRTSLKKLKGFKKQLNQLTQDAAEDGLFNSYLIKPRKKTKYLSDHLGPLRRFLRSHVGQPWNTVHSKLCQQLDSNTMAGRHVLDHVKDYVVLHVEWIDDILYGQSQWGGRTRLDRAYRDQFYVDPKTGILCAVQRINRKEKSPTPPTDVVVIDVYHQYHKLNEIWYLVTFTDFPPLSTEYVVDILGQISSLSAVRVQGRRAYASHKRQCNKKEIRFILSRFPTI
;
A
#
# COMPACT_ATOMS: atom_id res chain seq x y z
N MET A 1 30.49 19.64 -7.56
CA MET A 1 29.11 19.45 -8.04
C MET A 1 28.43 20.81 -7.95
N SER A 2 27.86 21.32 -9.05
CA SER A 2 27.24 22.65 -9.08
C SER A 2 26.14 22.77 -8.01
N GLU A 3 26.19 23.85 -7.23
CA GLU A 3 25.21 24.20 -6.20
C GLU A 3 23.87 24.62 -6.81
N HIS A 4 23.19 23.73 -7.51
CA HIS A 4 21.78 23.94 -7.80
C HIS A 4 21.01 23.78 -6.48
N ARG A 5 20.20 24.79 -6.14
CA ARG A 5 19.43 24.82 -4.89
C ARG A 5 18.49 23.61 -4.85
N LEU A 6 18.48 22.89 -3.73
CA LEU A 6 17.63 21.69 -3.54
C LEU A 6 16.15 21.98 -3.88
N SER A 7 15.70 23.22 -3.64
CA SER A 7 14.35 23.70 -3.96
C SER A 7 14.06 23.73 -5.46
N GLU A 8 15.03 24.13 -6.29
CA GLU A 8 14.89 24.25 -7.74
C GLU A 8 14.90 22.86 -8.40
N ILE A 9 15.90 22.02 -8.07
CA ILE A 9 16.05 20.69 -8.67
C ILE A 9 14.81 19.81 -8.42
N VAL A 10 14.19 19.93 -7.25
CA VAL A 10 13.04 19.10 -6.88
C VAL A 10 11.78 19.48 -7.68
N ILE A 11 11.60 20.74 -8.08
CA ILE A 11 10.36 21.22 -8.74
C ILE A 11 10.48 21.41 -10.26
N GLU A 12 11.69 21.38 -10.82
CA GLU A 12 11.95 21.72 -12.22
C GLU A 12 11.41 20.72 -13.26
N ARG A 13 10.92 19.55 -12.84
CA ARG A 13 10.45 18.55 -13.79
C ARG A 13 9.18 19.01 -14.51
N PRO A 14 9.12 18.91 -15.85
CA PRO A 14 7.92 19.24 -16.61
C PRO A 14 6.73 18.40 -16.13
N ARG A 15 5.62 19.07 -15.78
CA ARG A 15 4.40 18.40 -15.32
C ARG A 15 4.00 17.22 -16.22
N GLY A 16 3.69 16.10 -15.58
CA GLY A 16 3.18 14.90 -16.25
C GLY A 16 1.87 15.16 -16.97
N GLY A 17 1.59 14.38 -18.01
CA GLY A 17 0.32 14.45 -18.75
C GLY A 17 0.08 15.73 -19.57
N ARG A 18 1.10 16.60 -19.75
CA ARG A 18 1.03 17.81 -20.59
C ARG A 18 0.67 17.50 -22.05
N ARG A 19 1.05 16.34 -22.57
CA ARG A 19 0.76 15.90 -23.96
C ARG A 19 -0.71 15.55 -24.18
N THR A 20 -1.47 15.30 -23.11
CA THR A 20 -2.87 14.92 -23.20
C THR A 20 -3.74 16.13 -22.87
N SER A 21 -4.40 16.68 -23.90
CA SER A 21 -5.40 17.73 -23.69
C SER A 21 -6.58 17.19 -22.90
N LEU A 22 -7.00 17.91 -21.88
CA LEU A 22 -8.13 17.55 -21.04
C LEU A 22 -9.43 17.39 -21.86
N LYS A 23 -9.59 18.21 -22.90
CA LYS A 23 -10.75 18.16 -23.82
C LYS A 23 -10.85 16.84 -24.60
N LYS A 24 -9.76 16.08 -24.70
CA LYS A 24 -9.69 14.77 -25.38
C LYS A 24 -10.06 13.61 -24.47
N LEU A 25 -10.27 13.83 -23.16
CA LEU A 25 -10.70 12.76 -22.25
C LEU A 25 -12.14 12.35 -22.55
N LYS A 26 -12.38 11.03 -22.58
CA LYS A 26 -13.73 10.47 -22.71
C LYS A 26 -14.65 11.00 -21.61
N GLY A 27 -15.81 11.52 -22.01
CA GLY A 27 -16.81 12.06 -21.09
C GLY A 27 -16.55 13.48 -20.58
N PHE A 28 -15.50 14.16 -21.06
CA PHE A 28 -15.16 15.53 -20.64
C PHE A 28 -16.34 16.50 -20.80
N LYS A 29 -16.94 16.58 -21.99
CA LYS A 29 -18.06 17.51 -22.28
C LYS A 29 -19.28 17.20 -21.40
N LYS A 30 -19.66 15.93 -21.29
CA LYS A 30 -20.79 15.48 -20.46
C LYS A 30 -20.59 15.87 -18.99
N GLN A 31 -19.39 15.61 -18.45
CA GLN A 31 -19.06 15.95 -17.07
C GLN A 31 -19.08 17.46 -16.83
N LEU A 32 -18.53 18.26 -17.77
CA LEU A 32 -18.52 19.70 -17.63
C LEU A 32 -19.95 20.27 -17.64
N ASN A 33 -20.79 19.81 -18.57
CA ASN A 33 -22.19 20.24 -18.64
C ASN A 33 -22.95 19.94 -17.34
N GLN A 34 -22.76 18.73 -16.79
CA GLN A 34 -23.38 18.35 -15.53
C GLN A 34 -22.91 19.25 -14.38
N LEU A 35 -21.60 19.47 -14.24
CA LEU A 35 -21.07 20.40 -13.24
C LEU A 35 -21.61 21.82 -13.39
N THR A 36 -21.81 22.28 -14.63
CA THR A 36 -22.37 23.60 -14.90
C THR A 36 -23.84 23.68 -14.49
N GLN A 37 -24.61 22.63 -14.74
CA GLN A 37 -26.01 22.56 -14.34
C GLN A 37 -26.13 22.53 -12.82
N ASP A 38 -25.40 21.64 -12.14
CA ASP A 38 -25.36 21.54 -10.67
C ASP A 38 -25.02 22.92 -10.05
N ALA A 39 -23.98 23.58 -10.57
CA ALA A 39 -23.57 24.90 -10.09
C ALA A 39 -24.63 25.98 -10.32
N ALA A 40 -25.37 25.94 -11.44
CA ALA A 40 -26.45 26.88 -11.72
C ALA A 40 -27.63 26.68 -10.75
N GLU A 41 -27.95 25.43 -10.41
CA GLU A 41 -28.96 25.08 -9.39
C GLU A 41 -28.55 25.61 -8.00
N ASP A 42 -27.26 25.56 -7.66
CA ASP A 42 -26.68 26.10 -6.42
C ASP A 42 -26.49 27.63 -6.43
N GLY A 43 -26.89 28.33 -7.51
CA GLY A 43 -26.74 29.79 -7.64
C GLY A 43 -25.31 30.27 -7.96
N LEU A 44 -24.40 29.37 -8.33
CA LEU A 44 -23.03 29.66 -8.75
C LEU A 44 -22.96 29.90 -10.27
N PHE A 45 -23.25 31.13 -10.69
CA PHE A 45 -23.31 31.48 -12.12
C PHE A 45 -21.95 31.78 -12.78
N ASN A 46 -20.86 31.84 -12.02
CA ASN A 46 -19.56 32.20 -12.58
C ASN A 46 -18.90 30.99 -13.26
N SER A 47 -19.06 30.90 -14.58
CA SER A 47 -18.53 29.83 -15.42
C SER A 47 -17.01 29.63 -15.32
N TYR A 48 -16.24 30.66 -14.93
CA TYR A 48 -14.79 30.56 -14.70
C TYR A 48 -14.41 29.76 -13.44
N LEU A 49 -15.34 29.60 -12.49
CA LEU A 49 -15.13 28.82 -11.27
C LEU A 49 -15.43 27.33 -11.47
N ILE A 50 -16.21 26.99 -12.51
CA ILE A 50 -16.67 25.63 -12.79
C ILE A 50 -15.55 24.86 -13.49
N LYS A 51 -14.86 24.00 -12.73
CA LYS A 51 -13.71 23.23 -13.22
C LYS A 51 -14.03 21.74 -13.33
N PRO A 52 -13.62 21.08 -14.42
CA PRO A 52 -13.75 19.63 -14.57
C PRO A 52 -13.00 18.90 -13.45
N ARG A 53 -13.63 17.86 -12.88
CA ARG A 53 -13.05 17.08 -11.77
C ARG A 53 -11.83 16.28 -12.20
N LYS A 54 -11.85 15.73 -13.41
CA LYS A 54 -10.70 14.99 -13.97
C LYS A 54 -9.62 15.97 -14.44
N LYS A 55 -8.36 15.64 -14.17
CA LYS A 55 -7.19 16.40 -14.62
C LYS A 55 -6.27 15.47 -15.40
N THR A 56 -5.68 15.97 -16.49
CA THR A 56 -4.62 15.25 -17.21
C THR A 56 -3.23 15.60 -16.70
N LYS A 57 -3.05 16.84 -16.22
CA LYS A 57 -1.76 17.33 -15.72
C LYS A 57 -1.59 17.01 -14.24
N TYR A 58 -0.43 16.53 -13.86
CA TYR A 58 -0.05 16.26 -12.46
C TYR A 58 1.38 16.73 -12.19
N LEU A 59 1.67 17.02 -10.93
CA LEU A 59 3.03 17.37 -10.48
C LEU A 59 3.91 16.12 -10.58
N SER A 60 5.16 16.30 -11.01
CA SER A 60 6.09 15.21 -11.32
C SER A 60 7.45 15.47 -10.67
N ASP A 61 7.42 15.89 -9.42
CA ASP A 61 8.56 16.38 -8.66
C ASP A 61 9.74 15.39 -8.67
N HIS A 62 10.96 15.91 -8.71
CA HIS A 62 12.19 15.13 -8.65
C HIS A 62 12.62 14.93 -7.19
N LEU A 63 11.94 14.02 -6.48
CA LEU A 63 12.19 13.79 -5.04
C LEU A 63 13.47 12.98 -4.73
N GLY A 64 14.26 12.59 -5.74
CA GLY A 64 15.49 11.81 -5.56
C GLY A 64 16.54 12.50 -4.66
N PRO A 65 16.91 13.76 -4.94
CA PRO A 65 17.82 14.55 -4.10
C PRO A 65 17.36 14.67 -2.65
N LEU A 66 16.06 14.92 -2.42
CA LEU A 66 15.51 15.01 -1.06
C LEU A 66 15.68 13.69 -0.30
N ARG A 67 15.35 12.55 -0.91
CA ARG A 67 15.55 11.23 -0.31
C ARG A 67 17.02 10.95 -0.01
N ARG A 68 17.92 11.28 -0.94
CA ARG A 68 19.38 11.10 -0.74
C ARG A 68 19.89 11.95 0.43
N PHE A 69 19.41 13.20 0.52
CA PHE A 69 19.74 14.09 1.63
C PHE A 69 19.29 13.53 2.98
N LEU A 70 18.03 13.09 3.09
CA LEU A 70 17.52 12.49 4.34
C LEU A 70 18.35 11.26 4.72
N ARG A 71 18.68 10.42 3.75
CA ARG A 71 19.47 9.21 3.98
C ARG A 71 20.89 9.49 4.45
N SER A 72 21.53 10.54 3.96
CA SER A 72 22.89 10.91 4.38
C SER A 72 22.96 11.56 5.78
N HIS A 73 21.82 11.92 6.37
CA HIS A 73 21.74 12.52 7.71
C HIS A 73 21.10 11.58 8.74
N VAL A 74 20.92 10.31 8.39
CA VAL A 74 20.50 9.28 9.36
C VAL A 74 21.55 9.18 10.47
N GLY A 75 21.10 9.11 11.72
CA GLY A 75 21.97 9.13 12.90
C GLY A 75 22.22 10.53 13.47
N GLN A 76 21.68 11.59 12.86
CA GLN A 76 21.79 12.97 13.37
C GLN A 76 20.50 13.43 14.06
N PRO A 77 20.57 14.40 14.99
CA PRO A 77 19.39 14.99 15.61
C PRO A 77 18.45 15.61 14.56
N TRP A 78 17.18 15.25 14.59
CA TRP A 78 16.19 15.67 13.60
C TRP A 78 16.08 17.19 13.52
N ASN A 79 16.08 17.89 14.65
CA ASN A 79 15.96 19.35 14.68
C ASN A 79 17.08 20.05 13.89
N THR A 80 18.31 19.51 13.95
CA THR A 80 19.46 20.01 13.19
C THR A 80 19.26 19.77 11.69
N VAL A 81 18.82 18.58 11.31
CA VAL A 81 18.55 18.22 9.91
C VAL A 81 17.40 19.06 9.34
N HIS A 82 16.32 19.23 10.09
CA HIS A 82 15.16 20.02 9.71
C HIS A 82 15.51 21.51 9.58
N SER A 83 16.27 22.07 10.53
CA SER A 83 16.75 23.46 10.45
C SER A 83 17.61 23.69 9.20
N LYS A 84 18.51 22.75 8.88
CA LYS A 84 19.31 22.78 7.65
C LYS A 84 18.45 22.75 6.38
N LEU A 85 17.39 21.94 6.35
CA LEU A 85 16.43 21.91 5.24
C LEU A 85 15.70 23.25 5.09
N CYS A 86 15.19 23.82 6.20
CA CYS A 86 14.50 25.11 6.17
C CYS A 86 15.41 26.24 5.65
N GLN A 87 16.68 26.25 6.04
CA GLN A 87 17.67 27.23 5.55
C GLN A 87 17.96 27.06 4.05
N GLN A 88 18.04 25.83 3.56
CA GLN A 88 18.32 25.56 2.14
C GLN A 88 17.12 25.76 1.21
N LEU A 89 15.90 25.54 1.70
CA LEU A 89 14.69 25.53 0.89
C LEU A 89 13.91 26.86 0.90
N ASP A 90 14.20 27.76 1.84
CA ASP A 90 13.43 28.97 2.12
C ASP A 90 11.91 28.70 2.25
N SER A 91 11.48 28.47 3.49
CA SER A 91 10.09 28.14 3.84
C SER A 91 9.08 29.25 3.50
N ASN A 92 9.53 30.47 3.22
CA ASN A 92 8.66 31.57 2.83
C ASN A 92 8.24 31.50 1.35
N THR A 93 8.94 30.68 0.56
CA THR A 93 8.61 30.49 -0.86
C THR A 93 7.62 29.33 -1.05
N MET A 94 6.81 29.40 -2.10
CA MET A 94 5.93 28.29 -2.51
C MET A 94 6.71 27.03 -2.87
N ALA A 95 7.85 27.17 -3.53
CA ALA A 95 8.75 26.08 -3.85
C ALA A 95 9.27 25.40 -2.57
N GLY A 96 9.82 26.19 -1.64
CA GLY A 96 10.35 25.68 -0.38
C GLY A 96 9.29 24.98 0.46
N ARG A 97 8.12 25.61 0.64
CA ARG A 97 7.00 25.02 1.36
C ARG A 97 6.53 23.71 0.72
N HIS A 98 6.42 23.65 -0.60
CA HIS A 98 6.05 22.43 -1.33
C HIS A 98 7.06 21.28 -1.09
N VAL A 99 8.36 21.57 -1.09
CA VAL A 99 9.39 20.56 -0.79
C VAL A 99 9.33 20.14 0.69
N LEU A 100 9.10 21.08 1.62
CA LEU A 100 8.92 20.77 3.05
C LEU A 100 7.66 19.94 3.31
N ASP A 101 6.60 20.10 2.52
CA ASP A 101 5.43 19.23 2.61
C ASP A 101 5.78 17.79 2.20
N HIS A 102 6.62 17.59 1.17
CA HIS A 102 7.17 16.26 0.87
C HIS A 102 8.03 15.69 2.00
N VAL A 103 8.73 16.53 2.77
CA VAL A 103 9.49 16.04 3.94
C VAL A 103 8.57 15.34 4.94
N LYS A 104 7.35 15.86 5.15
CA LYS A 104 6.34 15.25 6.04
C LYS A 104 5.84 13.91 5.51
N ASP A 105 5.84 13.71 4.19
CA ASP A 105 5.49 12.42 3.57
C ASP A 105 6.57 11.35 3.79
N TYR A 106 7.83 11.77 3.93
CA TYR A 106 8.98 10.88 4.09
C TYR A 106 9.38 10.64 5.55
N VAL A 107 9.23 11.64 6.42
CA VAL A 107 9.68 11.56 7.82
C VAL A 107 8.47 11.55 8.76
N VAL A 108 8.34 10.45 9.50
CA VAL A 108 7.30 10.29 10.51
C VAL A 108 7.83 10.73 11.87
N LEU A 109 7.21 11.75 12.47
CA LEU A 109 7.63 12.30 13.76
C LEU A 109 7.08 11.51 14.95
N HIS A 110 5.88 10.94 14.80
CA HIS A 110 5.21 10.20 15.86
C HIS A 110 5.15 8.72 15.49
N VAL A 111 5.99 7.93 16.14
CA VAL A 111 6.07 6.49 15.95
C VAL A 111 5.84 5.72 17.24
N GLU A 112 5.28 4.53 17.08
CA GLU A 112 4.99 3.58 18.16
C GLU A 112 5.56 2.21 17.78
N TRP A 113 6.20 1.54 18.74
CA TRP A 113 6.61 0.14 18.61
C TRP A 113 5.51 -0.75 19.17
N ILE A 114 5.03 -1.69 18.38
CA ILE A 114 4.02 -2.69 18.76
C ILE A 114 4.50 -4.03 18.21
N ASP A 115 4.74 -5.02 19.07
CA ASP A 115 5.22 -6.35 18.69
C ASP A 115 6.44 -6.32 17.74
N ASP A 116 7.46 -5.51 18.10
CA ASP A 116 8.67 -5.26 17.31
C ASP A 116 8.45 -4.65 15.91
N ILE A 117 7.22 -4.22 15.62
CA ILE A 117 6.85 -3.56 14.36
C ILE A 117 6.70 -2.06 14.62
N LEU A 118 7.32 -1.27 13.74
CA LEU A 118 7.26 0.19 13.79
C LEU A 118 6.02 0.73 13.06
N TYR A 119 5.17 1.40 13.82
CA TYR A 119 3.98 2.08 13.31
C TYR A 119 4.18 3.60 13.34
N GLY A 120 3.74 4.27 12.27
CA GLY A 120 3.58 5.71 12.24
C GLY A 120 2.13 6.11 12.44
N GLN A 121 1.91 7.20 13.17
CA GLN A 121 0.59 7.84 13.21
C GLN A 121 0.38 8.66 11.94
N SER A 122 -0.72 8.39 11.23
CA SER A 122 -1.14 9.21 10.09
C SER A 122 -1.78 10.50 10.59
N GLN A 123 -1.49 11.61 9.90
CA GLN A 123 -2.17 12.91 10.12
C GLN A 123 -3.70 12.84 9.92
N TRP A 124 -4.21 11.82 9.23
CA TRP A 124 -5.64 11.59 8.97
C TRP A 124 -6.27 10.54 9.90
N GLY A 125 -5.57 10.13 10.96
CA GLY A 125 -5.98 9.06 11.88
C GLY A 125 -5.53 7.67 11.41
N GLY A 126 -5.32 6.77 12.38
CA GLY A 126 -4.89 5.39 12.14
C GLY A 126 -3.38 5.16 12.22
N ARG A 127 -3.01 3.88 12.39
CA ARG A 127 -1.62 3.40 12.48
C ARG A 127 -1.20 2.77 11.16
N THR A 128 -0.07 3.18 10.61
CA THR A 128 0.48 2.62 9.37
C THR A 128 1.83 1.96 9.65
N ARG A 129 1.98 0.71 9.21
CA ARG A 129 3.25 -0.01 9.26
C ARG A 129 4.28 0.65 8.34
N LEU A 130 5.41 1.07 8.90
CA LEU A 130 6.42 1.81 8.13
C LEU A 130 7.31 0.89 7.28
N ASP A 131 7.53 -0.35 7.72
CA ASP A 131 8.35 -1.36 7.04
C ASP A 131 7.81 -1.80 5.66
N ARG A 132 6.50 -1.61 5.44
CA ARG A 132 5.79 -1.94 4.19
C ARG A 132 5.63 -0.77 3.23
N ALA A 133 6.19 0.40 3.55
CA ALA A 133 6.11 1.56 2.68
C ALA A 133 6.66 1.27 1.28
N TYR A 134 6.01 1.84 0.26
CA TYR A 134 6.42 1.66 -1.13
C TYR A 134 7.62 2.55 -1.51
N ARG A 135 7.90 3.58 -0.72
CA ARG A 135 9.03 4.52 -0.84
C ARG A 135 9.98 4.36 0.34
N ASP A 136 11.15 4.98 0.25
CA ASP A 136 12.00 5.19 1.42
C ASP A 136 11.19 5.92 2.50
N GLN A 137 11.27 5.45 3.75
CA GLN A 137 10.59 6.04 4.88
C GLN A 137 11.61 6.27 5.99
N PHE A 138 11.48 7.39 6.69
CA PHE A 138 12.31 7.77 7.83
C PHE A 138 11.41 8.05 9.01
N TYR A 139 11.97 7.99 10.20
CA TYR A 139 11.27 8.35 11.42
C TYR A 139 12.20 9.05 12.40
N VAL A 140 11.62 9.76 13.34
CA VAL A 140 12.36 10.33 14.47
C VAL A 140 12.19 9.38 15.64
N ASP A 141 13.30 8.92 16.22
CA ASP A 141 13.25 8.13 17.45
C ASP A 141 12.63 8.99 18.56
N PRO A 142 11.51 8.56 19.17
CA PRO A 142 10.81 9.36 20.18
C PRO A 142 11.63 9.59 21.44
N LYS A 143 12.64 8.74 21.73
CA LYS A 143 13.49 8.87 22.92
C LYS A 143 14.67 9.80 22.70
N THR A 144 15.34 9.69 21.56
CA THR A 144 16.59 10.39 21.29
C THR A 144 16.43 11.61 20.38
N GLY A 145 15.33 11.72 19.65
CA GLY A 145 15.12 12.76 18.65
C GLY A 145 16.00 12.60 17.40
N ILE A 146 16.62 11.43 17.21
CA ILE A 146 17.52 11.14 16.10
C ILE A 146 16.71 10.71 14.87
N LEU A 147 17.14 11.16 13.68
CA LEU A 147 16.59 10.72 12.41
C LEU A 147 17.07 9.29 12.09
N CYS A 148 16.12 8.37 11.94
CA CYS A 148 16.35 6.96 11.66
C CYS A 148 15.75 6.58 10.30
N ALA A 149 16.43 5.68 9.58
CA ALA A 149 15.86 5.08 8.37
C ALA A 149 15.05 3.83 8.74
N VAL A 150 13.87 3.69 8.14
CA VAL A 150 13.10 2.46 8.28
C VAL A 150 13.78 1.36 7.44
N GLN A 151 14.01 0.21 8.08
CA GLN A 151 14.43 -0.97 7.34
C GLN A 151 13.25 -1.49 6.53
N ARG A 152 13.42 -1.55 5.22
CA ARG A 152 12.39 -2.01 4.32
C ARG A 152 12.46 -3.52 4.21
N ILE A 153 11.35 -4.20 4.47
CA ILE A 153 11.24 -5.61 4.15
C ILE A 153 11.16 -5.71 2.62
N ASN A 154 12.09 -6.43 2.00
CA ASN A 154 12.01 -6.68 0.58
C ASN A 154 10.72 -7.42 0.28
N ARG A 155 9.86 -6.88 -0.60
CA ARG A 155 8.61 -7.56 -1.00
C ARG A 155 8.82 -8.96 -1.58
N LYS A 156 10.06 -9.31 -1.98
CA LYS A 156 10.47 -10.64 -2.43
C LYS A 156 10.77 -11.62 -1.30
N GLU A 157 11.06 -11.14 -0.10
CA GLU A 157 11.04 -11.94 1.12
C GLU A 157 9.57 -12.16 1.49
N LYS A 158 8.87 -12.96 0.69
CA LYS A 158 7.83 -13.79 1.25
C LYS A 158 8.54 -14.56 2.37
N SER A 159 8.10 -14.37 3.60
CA SER A 159 8.37 -15.36 4.64
C SER A 159 8.15 -16.73 4.00
N PRO A 160 9.07 -17.71 4.18
CA PRO A 160 8.75 -19.07 3.75
C PRO A 160 7.37 -19.36 4.31
N THR A 161 6.43 -19.68 3.42
CA THR A 161 5.11 -20.13 3.84
C THR A 161 5.39 -21.16 4.93
N PRO A 162 4.86 -20.99 6.16
CA PRO A 162 5.09 -22.00 7.20
C PRO A 162 4.82 -23.36 6.56
N PRO A 163 5.65 -24.39 6.78
CA PRO A 163 5.53 -25.67 6.09
C PRO A 163 4.07 -26.07 6.13
N THR A 164 3.40 -25.90 4.99
CA THR A 164 1.95 -25.95 5.01
C THR A 164 1.65 -27.39 5.30
N ASP A 165 0.99 -27.68 6.43
CA ASP A 165 0.42 -29.00 6.71
C ASP A 165 -0.75 -29.26 5.75
N VAL A 166 -0.48 -29.13 4.46
CA VAL A 166 -1.42 -29.19 3.35
C VAL A 166 -0.81 -30.10 2.29
N VAL A 167 -1.44 -31.27 2.10
CA VAL A 167 -1.07 -32.19 1.01
C VAL A 167 -2.12 -32.07 -0.08
N VAL A 168 -1.74 -31.49 -1.21
CA VAL A 168 -2.62 -31.37 -2.39
C VAL A 168 -2.72 -32.72 -3.09
N ILE A 169 -3.93 -33.23 -3.22
CA ILE A 169 -4.22 -34.47 -3.95
C ILE A 169 -4.54 -34.12 -5.40
N ASP A 170 -5.50 -33.22 -5.56
CA ASP A 170 -5.95 -32.70 -6.85
C ASP A 170 -6.44 -31.26 -6.71
N VAL A 171 -7.09 -30.78 -7.77
CA VAL A 171 -7.59 -29.42 -7.92
C VAL A 171 -8.61 -29.04 -6.85
N TYR A 172 -9.50 -29.97 -6.47
CA TYR A 172 -10.59 -29.74 -5.52
C TYR A 172 -10.41 -30.48 -4.18
N HIS A 173 -9.38 -31.30 -4.03
CA HIS A 173 -9.15 -32.09 -2.82
C HIS A 173 -7.78 -31.85 -2.22
N GLN A 174 -7.76 -31.42 -0.96
CA GLN A 174 -6.54 -31.16 -0.20
C GLN A 174 -6.66 -31.77 1.20
N TYR A 175 -5.60 -32.39 1.70
CA TYR A 175 -5.51 -32.72 3.12
C TYR A 175 -4.98 -31.53 3.90
N HIS A 176 -5.61 -31.16 5.01
CA HIS A 176 -5.19 -30.08 5.90
C HIS A 176 -5.02 -30.63 7.32
N LYS A 177 -3.93 -30.31 8.01
CA LYS A 177 -3.78 -30.58 9.45
C LYS A 177 -4.36 -29.39 10.22
N LEU A 178 -5.39 -29.65 11.02
CA LEU A 178 -6.05 -28.67 11.86
C LEU A 178 -6.08 -29.22 13.28
N ASN A 179 -5.50 -28.49 14.24
CA ASN A 179 -5.40 -28.92 15.64
C ASN A 179 -4.85 -30.35 15.79
N GLU A 180 -3.74 -30.65 15.11
CA GLU A 180 -3.10 -31.98 15.09
C GLU A 180 -3.88 -33.13 14.42
N ILE A 181 -5.05 -32.85 13.83
CA ILE A 181 -5.88 -33.84 13.14
C ILE A 181 -5.89 -33.56 11.64
N TRP A 182 -5.68 -34.60 10.82
CA TRP A 182 -5.77 -34.49 9.37
C TRP A 182 -7.21 -34.59 8.87
N TYR A 183 -7.59 -33.63 8.03
CA TYR A 183 -8.89 -33.59 7.35
C TYR A 183 -8.71 -33.54 5.84
N LEU A 184 -9.56 -34.27 5.12
CA LEU A 184 -9.79 -34.07 3.69
C LEU A 184 -10.75 -32.89 3.53
N VAL A 185 -10.27 -31.85 2.88
CA VAL A 185 -11.02 -30.64 2.53
C VAL A 185 -11.37 -30.72 1.06
N THR A 186 -12.67 -30.65 0.77
CA THR A 186 -13.19 -30.55 -0.60
C THR A 186 -13.56 -29.10 -0.90
N PHE A 187 -13.02 -28.59 -1.99
CA PHE A 187 -13.30 -27.27 -2.51
C PHE A 187 -14.39 -27.34 -3.58
N THR A 188 -15.22 -26.31 -3.65
CA THR A 188 -16.20 -26.11 -4.72
C THR A 188 -16.07 -24.72 -5.29
N ASP A 189 -16.33 -24.58 -6.59
CA ASP A 189 -16.36 -23.28 -7.26
C ASP A 189 -17.31 -22.31 -6.55
N PHE A 190 -16.87 -21.07 -6.40
CA PHE A 190 -17.65 -19.99 -5.83
C PHE A 190 -18.82 -19.65 -6.78
N PRO A 191 -20.06 -19.52 -6.27
CA PRO A 191 -21.22 -19.23 -7.13
C PRO A 191 -21.06 -17.89 -7.86
N PRO A 192 -21.48 -17.79 -9.13
CA PRO A 192 -21.36 -16.54 -9.87
C PRO A 192 -22.28 -15.44 -9.32
N LEU A 193 -21.67 -14.36 -8.82
CA LEU A 193 -22.16 -12.98 -8.74
C LEU A 193 -23.45 -12.64 -7.95
N SER A 194 -24.11 -13.57 -7.24
CA SER A 194 -25.30 -13.25 -6.41
C SER A 194 -25.14 -13.49 -4.90
N THR A 195 -23.99 -13.94 -4.43
CA THR A 195 -23.75 -14.17 -2.99
C THR A 195 -22.41 -13.53 -2.58
N GLU A 196 -22.49 -12.47 -1.78
CA GLU A 196 -21.34 -11.66 -1.37
C GLU A 196 -20.42 -12.39 -0.37
N TYR A 197 -20.95 -13.45 0.26
CA TYR A 197 -20.29 -14.27 1.27
C TYR A 197 -20.73 -15.74 1.13
N VAL A 198 -19.80 -16.66 1.41
CA VAL A 198 -20.09 -18.10 1.55
C VAL A 198 -19.51 -18.55 2.88
N VAL A 199 -20.25 -19.37 3.63
CA VAL A 199 -19.76 -19.98 4.86
C VAL A 199 -18.79 -21.08 4.47
N ASP A 200 -17.50 -20.86 4.70
CA ASP A 200 -16.46 -21.86 4.51
C ASP A 200 -16.33 -22.69 5.81
N ILE A 201 -16.14 -24.00 5.69
CA ILE A 201 -16.09 -24.90 6.85
C ILE A 201 -14.82 -24.68 7.71
N LEU A 202 -13.83 -23.98 7.17
CA LEU A 202 -12.62 -23.54 7.86
C LEU A 202 -12.80 -22.14 8.51
N GLY A 203 -13.93 -21.46 8.30
CA GLY A 203 -14.29 -20.15 8.87
C GLY A 203 -15.14 -19.29 7.92
N GLN A 204 -15.60 -18.10 8.32
CA GLN A 204 -16.22 -17.18 7.35
C GLN A 204 -15.15 -16.61 6.41
N ILE A 205 -15.29 -16.85 5.10
CA ILE A 205 -14.35 -16.36 4.08
C ILE A 205 -15.11 -15.43 3.14
N SER A 206 -14.66 -14.17 3.05
CA SER A 206 -15.15 -13.22 2.04
C SER A 206 -14.70 -13.64 0.64
N SER A 207 -15.42 -13.22 -0.41
CA SER A 207 -15.03 -13.52 -1.80
C SER A 207 -13.62 -13.00 -2.19
N LEU A 208 -13.03 -12.09 -1.41
CA LEU A 208 -11.67 -11.57 -1.55
C LEU A 208 -10.59 -12.48 -0.93
N SER A 209 -11.01 -13.39 -0.05
CA SER A 209 -10.17 -14.32 0.70
C SER A 209 -10.23 -15.76 0.15
N ALA A 210 -11.09 -16.01 -0.84
CA ALA A 210 -11.26 -17.31 -1.48
C ALA A 210 -9.98 -17.80 -2.19
N VAL A 211 -9.67 -19.09 -2.03
CA VAL A 211 -8.54 -19.74 -2.70
C VAL A 211 -8.79 -19.71 -4.21
N ARG A 212 -7.76 -19.34 -4.98
CA ARG A 212 -7.83 -19.47 -6.44
C ARG A 212 -7.40 -20.86 -6.85
N VAL A 213 -8.35 -21.64 -7.33
CA VAL A 213 -8.14 -22.97 -7.88
C VAL A 213 -8.30 -22.85 -9.40
N GLN A 214 -7.23 -23.11 -10.16
CA GLN A 214 -7.21 -22.97 -11.64
C GLN A 214 -7.78 -21.64 -12.18
N GLY A 215 -7.55 -20.53 -11.47
CA GLY A 215 -8.02 -19.21 -11.87
C GLY A 215 -9.47 -18.89 -11.52
N ARG A 216 -10.23 -19.84 -10.98
CA ARG A 216 -11.56 -19.63 -10.39
C ARG A 216 -11.46 -19.49 -8.88
N ARG A 217 -12.42 -18.77 -8.28
CA ARG A 217 -12.54 -18.68 -6.82
C ARG A 217 -13.22 -19.95 -6.34
N ALA A 218 -12.68 -20.60 -5.32
CA ALA A 218 -13.29 -21.76 -4.68
C ALA A 218 -13.31 -21.57 -3.15
N TYR A 219 -14.27 -22.21 -2.49
CA TYR A 219 -14.41 -22.25 -1.03
C TYR A 219 -14.48 -23.70 -0.55
N ALA A 220 -14.07 -23.97 0.70
CA ALA A 220 -14.17 -25.30 1.27
C ALA A 220 -15.63 -25.60 1.68
N SER A 221 -16.25 -26.53 0.95
CA SER A 221 -17.65 -26.93 1.14
C SER A 221 -17.82 -28.20 1.95
N HIS A 222 -16.76 -29.01 2.09
CA HIS A 222 -16.81 -30.21 2.89
C HIS A 222 -15.48 -30.45 3.62
N LYS A 223 -15.59 -30.97 4.85
CA LYS A 223 -14.45 -31.41 5.65
C LYS A 223 -14.76 -32.79 6.23
N ARG A 224 -13.92 -33.78 5.91
CA ARG A 224 -14.00 -35.14 6.46
C ARG A 224 -12.70 -35.49 7.17
N GLN A 225 -12.77 -36.08 8.35
CA GLN A 225 -11.58 -36.57 9.04
C GLN A 225 -10.92 -37.70 8.24
N CYS A 226 -9.59 -37.67 8.16
CA CYS A 226 -8.83 -38.68 7.42
C CYS A 226 -8.86 -40.04 8.13
N ASN A 227 -8.94 -41.11 7.34
CA ASN A 227 -8.83 -42.47 7.84
C ASN A 227 -7.35 -42.91 7.96
N LYS A 228 -7.10 -44.07 8.59
CA LYS A 228 -5.73 -44.58 8.81
C LYS A 228 -4.92 -44.78 7.51
N LYS A 229 -5.57 -45.12 6.39
CA LYS A 229 -4.90 -45.31 5.09
C LYS A 229 -4.47 -43.97 4.50
N GLU A 230 -5.33 -42.96 4.59
CA GLU A 230 -5.08 -41.59 4.14
C GLU A 230 -3.96 -40.93 4.95
N ILE A 231 -3.97 -41.10 6.28
CA ILE A 231 -2.89 -40.62 7.15
C ILE A 231 -1.56 -41.26 6.76
N ARG A 232 -1.54 -42.57 6.48
CA ARG A 232 -0.32 -43.25 6.01
C ARG A 232 0.17 -42.71 4.66
N PHE A 233 -0.75 -42.41 3.75
CA PHE A 233 -0.41 -41.78 2.47
C PHE A 233 0.17 -40.36 2.67
N ILE A 234 -0.45 -39.56 3.53
CA ILE A 234 0.02 -38.21 3.88
C ILE A 234 1.44 -38.26 4.46
N LEU A 235 1.68 -39.13 5.45
CA LEU A 235 2.99 -39.30 6.07
C LEU A 235 4.04 -39.82 5.09
N SER A 236 3.66 -40.63 4.08
CA SER A 236 4.59 -41.07 3.03
C SER A 236 5.07 -39.94 2.10
N ARG A 237 4.37 -38.79 2.08
CA ARG A 237 4.71 -37.62 1.25
C ARG A 237 5.60 -36.61 1.97
N PHE A 238 5.76 -36.75 3.29
CA PHE A 238 6.74 -35.99 4.06
C PHE A 238 7.94 -36.91 4.34
N PRO A 239 9.12 -36.66 3.74
CA PRO A 239 10.31 -37.41 4.12
C PRO A 239 10.59 -37.15 5.60
N THR A 240 10.74 -38.22 6.38
CA THR A 240 11.28 -38.16 7.74
C THR A 240 12.66 -37.51 7.66
N ILE A 241 12.84 -36.38 8.36
CA ILE A 241 14.15 -35.76 8.59
C ILE A 241 14.98 -36.68 9.48
#